data_AF-A0A6V7W608-F1
#
_entry.id   AF-A0A6V7W608-F1
#
_cell.length_a   1.000
_cell.length_b   1.000
_cell.length_c   1.000
_cell.angle_alpha   90.00
_cell.angle_beta   90.00
_cell.angle_gamma   90.00
#
_symmetry.space_group_name_H-M   'P 1'
#
loop_
_entity.id
_entity.type
_entity.pdbx_description
1 polymer ?
#
loop_
_entity_poly.entity_id
_entity_poly.type
_entity_poly.pdbx_seq_one_letter_code
_entity_poly.pdbx_strand_id
1 'polypeptide(L)'
;MIYSPSFNIFISSSFFRPRNIIGGITKLQHNFLSTMHQEPPSLKEINILKDSVNPNVFNVQLNRAEKRNTFTDSFWRELKTAFSYLSEEPTCRSIVLSANGPVFCAGIDLKEGIVETSKIMSNEELDVARKSRSIRELIKRYQESFSSLEECPKPEVDIGIAADVGILQRIHRIVGNDSWSREMAFTGRDASADEAMRMGFISRTFDTKEDCYEAAMSLARQIASKSPVAVQGTKLAMNYARSHGIEDSSEWIRNWNASMLQTMDISENVKAKLKFLGKTILITGASRGIGKEIALKLAKDGANIVICAKTAQEHAKLSGTIYSAAEEIKKIGGKALPLQVDVREEAQVQDAVEKAVREFGGIDILVNNASAISLTGTLDTSMKKYDLMHQVNIRGTFLV
;
A
#
# COMPACT_ATOMS: atom_id res chain seq x y z
N MET A 1 30.24 -15.09 2.98
CA MET A 1 29.19 -15.79 2.22
C MET A 1 28.20 -16.37 3.22
N ILE A 2 27.16 -15.62 3.57
CA ILE A 2 25.84 -16.06 4.06
C ILE A 2 24.88 -14.96 3.59
N TYR A 3 23.89 -15.38 2.80
CA TYR A 3 22.78 -14.60 2.26
C TYR A 3 21.83 -14.21 3.40
N SER A 4 21.47 -12.94 3.52
CA SER A 4 20.25 -12.50 4.21
C SER A 4 19.71 -11.30 3.44
N PRO A 5 18.58 -11.44 2.73
CA PRO A 5 17.99 -10.34 1.98
C PRO A 5 17.22 -9.44 2.95
N SER A 6 17.94 -8.54 3.62
CA SER A 6 17.31 -7.50 4.44
C SER A 6 16.68 -6.47 3.49
N PHE A 7 15.35 -6.48 3.41
CA PHE A 7 14.58 -5.60 2.53
C PHE A 7 14.20 -4.31 3.26
N ASN A 8 14.66 -3.17 2.74
CA ASN A 8 14.24 -1.85 3.21
C ASN A 8 12.98 -1.42 2.44
N ILE A 9 11.89 -1.15 3.18
CA ILE A 9 10.68 -0.52 2.64
C ILE A 9 10.86 0.98 2.84
N PHE A 10 11.20 1.71 1.77
CA PHE A 10 11.25 3.16 1.79
C PHE A 10 9.94 3.74 1.22
N ILE A 11 9.14 4.38 2.07
CA ILE A 11 7.97 5.17 1.63
C ILE A 11 8.41 6.64 1.61
N SER A 12 8.90 7.11 0.46
CA SER A 12 9.15 8.53 0.20
C SER A 12 8.15 9.06 -0.83
N SER A 13 7.79 10.33 -0.69
CA SER A 13 6.86 11.04 -1.57
C SER A 13 7.11 12.56 -1.49
N SER A 14 8.35 12.95 -1.70
CA SER A 14 8.80 14.34 -1.50
C SER A 14 8.47 15.21 -2.70
N PHE A 15 7.19 15.49 -3.02
CA PHE A 15 6.95 16.31 -4.22
C PHE A 15 5.67 17.14 -4.18
N PHE A 16 5.86 18.46 -4.17
CA PHE A 16 4.87 19.41 -4.64
C PHE A 16 5.56 20.49 -5.46
N ARG A 17 5.06 20.73 -6.67
CA ARG A 17 5.00 22.05 -7.29
C ARG A 17 3.52 22.41 -7.42
N PRO A 18 3.06 23.57 -6.91
CA PRO A 18 1.64 23.91 -6.93
C PRO A 18 1.20 24.25 -8.34
N ARG A 19 0.28 23.45 -8.91
CA ARG A 19 -0.79 23.98 -9.76
C ARG A 19 -2.09 23.20 -9.53
N ASN A 20 -3.10 23.94 -9.09
CA ASN A 20 -4.54 23.68 -9.19
C ASN A 20 -5.20 22.78 -8.13
N ILE A 21 -5.67 23.42 -7.05
CA ILE A 21 -6.79 22.95 -6.22
C ILE A 21 -7.96 23.89 -6.48
N ILE A 22 -8.92 23.51 -7.33
CA ILE A 22 -10.27 24.12 -7.36
C ILE A 22 -11.28 23.00 -7.58
N GLY A 23 -12.27 22.93 -6.68
CA GLY A 23 -13.36 21.97 -6.70
C GLY A 23 -14.37 22.17 -7.82
N GLY A 24 -15.12 21.11 -8.11
CA GLY A 24 -16.25 21.11 -9.06
C GLY A 24 -15.83 20.99 -10.52
N ILE A 25 -15.45 19.78 -10.95
CA ILE A 25 -15.03 19.54 -12.34
C ILE A 25 -16.27 19.40 -13.23
N THR A 26 -16.47 20.34 -14.16
CA THR A 26 -17.44 20.20 -15.25
C THR A 26 -16.90 19.25 -16.33
N LYS A 27 -17.77 18.60 -17.13
CA LYS A 27 -17.38 17.65 -18.22
C LYS A 27 -16.28 18.20 -19.17
N LEU A 28 -16.22 19.51 -19.37
CA LEU A 28 -15.19 20.20 -20.15
C LEU A 28 -13.81 20.20 -19.47
N GLN A 29 -13.74 20.36 -18.14
CA GLN A 29 -12.50 20.26 -17.38
C GLN A 29 -12.01 18.82 -17.23
N HIS A 30 -12.92 17.84 -17.17
CA HIS A 30 -12.55 16.41 -17.23
C HIS A 30 -11.82 16.08 -18.53
N ASN A 31 -12.33 16.58 -19.68
CA ASN A 31 -11.69 16.39 -20.98
C ASN A 31 -10.36 17.15 -21.10
N PHE A 32 -10.23 18.32 -20.48
CA PHE A 32 -8.98 19.10 -20.45
C PHE A 32 -7.90 18.50 -19.53
N LEU A 33 -8.31 17.81 -18.46
CA LEU A 33 -7.41 17.08 -17.55
C LEU A 33 -6.98 15.73 -18.14
N SER A 34 -7.85 15.03 -18.87
CA SER A 34 -7.47 13.79 -19.56
C SER A 34 -6.40 13.98 -20.64
N THR A 35 -6.28 15.21 -21.18
CA THR A 35 -5.23 15.58 -22.14
C THR A 35 -3.88 15.92 -21.50
N MET A 36 -3.76 15.92 -20.17
CA MET A 36 -2.50 16.13 -19.44
C MET A 36 -1.85 14.83 -18.94
N HIS A 37 -2.36 13.65 -19.34
CA HIS A 37 -1.64 12.41 -19.05
C HIS A 37 -0.33 12.39 -19.83
N GLN A 38 0.78 12.62 -19.12
CA GLN A 38 2.10 12.34 -19.64
C GLN A 38 2.24 10.82 -19.78
N GLU A 39 2.69 10.37 -20.95
CA GLU A 39 3.10 8.98 -21.10
C GLU A 39 4.22 8.68 -20.09
N PRO A 40 4.23 7.46 -19.50
CA PRO A 40 5.29 7.08 -18.59
C PRO A 40 6.65 7.19 -19.31
N PRO A 41 7.68 7.74 -18.63
CA PRO A 41 8.98 7.92 -19.24
C PRO A 41 9.57 6.56 -19.65
N SER A 42 10.24 6.53 -20.80
CA SER A 42 11.02 5.37 -21.21
C SER A 42 12.33 5.33 -20.42
N LEU A 43 12.41 4.38 -19.49
CA LEU A 43 13.53 4.18 -18.57
C LEU A 43 14.13 2.79 -18.82
N LYS A 44 15.46 2.68 -18.74
CA LYS A 44 16.20 1.44 -19.00
C LYS A 44 16.50 0.68 -17.73
N GLU A 45 16.84 1.41 -16.68
CA GLU A 45 17.38 0.89 -15.42
C GLU A 45 16.35 0.93 -14.29
N ILE A 46 15.19 1.57 -14.51
CA ILE A 46 14.06 1.67 -13.58
C ILE A 46 12.77 1.25 -14.28
N ASN A 47 11.99 0.38 -13.66
CA ASN A 47 10.64 0.05 -14.12
C ASN A 47 9.60 0.82 -13.27
N ILE A 48 8.56 1.34 -13.91
CA ILE A 48 7.37 1.88 -13.24
C ILE A 48 6.22 0.93 -13.52
N LEU A 49 5.80 0.19 -12.51
CA LEU A 49 4.75 -0.83 -12.60
C LEU A 49 3.51 -0.32 -11.88
N LYS A 50 2.34 -0.48 -12.49
CA LYS A 50 1.05 -0.15 -11.86
C LYS A 50 0.49 -1.39 -11.20
N ASP A 51 0.00 -1.26 -9.97
CA ASP A 51 -0.63 -2.37 -9.26
C ASP A 51 -1.91 -2.83 -9.99
N SER A 52 -2.06 -4.15 -10.14
CA SER A 52 -3.23 -4.75 -10.81
C SER A 52 -4.49 -4.70 -9.94
N VAL A 53 -4.33 -4.61 -8.61
CA VAL A 53 -5.44 -4.61 -7.65
C VAL A 53 -5.94 -3.19 -7.37
N ASN A 54 -5.02 -2.25 -7.13
CA ASN A 54 -5.35 -0.85 -6.86
C ASN A 54 -4.65 0.08 -7.86
N PRO A 55 -5.37 0.71 -8.81
CA PRO A 55 -4.77 1.56 -9.83
C PRO A 55 -4.15 2.85 -9.28
N ASN A 56 -4.25 3.11 -7.97
CA ASN A 56 -3.59 4.23 -7.32
C ASN A 56 -2.25 3.89 -6.65
N VAL A 57 -1.82 2.63 -6.75
CA VAL A 57 -0.54 2.15 -6.21
C VAL A 57 0.43 1.86 -7.35
N PHE A 58 1.66 2.35 -7.20
CA PHE A 58 2.74 2.14 -8.15
C PHE A 58 3.92 1.43 -7.48
N ASN A 59 4.63 0.62 -8.25
CA ASN A 59 5.90 0.01 -7.86
C ASN A 59 7.00 0.56 -8.75
N VAL A 60 7.93 1.30 -8.16
CA VAL A 60 9.19 1.68 -8.80
C VAL A 60 10.17 0.55 -8.53
N GLN A 61 10.60 -0.15 -9.56
CA GLN A 61 11.47 -1.31 -9.43
C GLN A 61 12.85 -1.02 -10.04
N LEU A 62 13.91 -1.19 -9.24
CA LEU A 62 15.29 -1.13 -9.71
C LEU A 62 15.56 -2.30 -10.67
N ASN A 63 16.05 -2.02 -11.88
CA ASN A 63 16.12 -2.99 -12.97
C ASN A 63 17.53 -3.12 -13.59
N ARG A 64 18.56 -3.26 -12.75
CA ARG A 64 19.94 -3.63 -13.12
C ARG A 64 20.38 -4.89 -12.38
N ALA A 65 19.54 -5.93 -12.40
CA ALA A 65 19.75 -7.16 -11.64
C ALA A 65 21.13 -7.80 -11.88
N GLU A 66 21.59 -7.84 -13.14
CA GLU A 66 22.90 -8.39 -13.53
C GLU A 66 24.09 -7.60 -12.95
N LYS A 67 23.88 -6.33 -12.60
CA LYS A 67 24.87 -5.45 -11.95
C LYS A 67 24.53 -5.20 -10.48
N ARG A 68 23.71 -6.06 -9.86
CA ARG A 68 23.28 -5.93 -8.45
C ARG A 68 22.68 -4.55 -8.13
N ASN A 69 21.99 -3.94 -9.09
CA ASN A 69 21.41 -2.60 -8.98
C ASN A 69 22.39 -1.54 -8.46
N THR A 70 23.66 -1.58 -8.88
CA THR A 70 24.60 -0.48 -8.59
C THR A 70 24.15 0.82 -9.24
N PHE A 71 24.50 1.95 -8.63
CA PHE A 71 24.01 3.26 -9.04
C PHE A 71 25.02 3.99 -9.94
N THR A 72 24.64 4.16 -11.20
CA THR A 72 25.32 4.99 -12.20
C THR A 72 24.69 6.37 -12.25
N ASP A 73 25.35 7.31 -12.92
CA ASP A 73 24.79 8.63 -13.19
C ASP A 73 23.49 8.55 -14.03
N SER A 74 23.39 7.57 -14.95
CA SER A 74 22.13 7.28 -15.65
C SER A 74 21.05 6.79 -14.69
N PHE A 75 21.37 5.85 -13.80
CA PHE A 75 20.45 5.31 -12.81
C PHE A 75 19.85 6.43 -11.96
N TRP A 76 20.71 7.34 -11.47
CA TRP A 76 20.28 8.48 -10.66
C TRP A 76 19.30 9.38 -11.38
N ARG A 77 19.58 9.71 -12.64
CA ARG A 77 18.67 10.50 -13.47
C ARG A 77 17.36 9.80 -13.73
N GLU A 78 17.38 8.50 -14.02
CA GLU A 78 16.18 7.71 -14.28
C GLU A 78 15.31 7.60 -13.03
N LEU A 79 15.92 7.36 -11.86
CA LEU A 79 15.24 7.33 -10.58
C LEU A 79 14.55 8.68 -10.29
N LYS A 80 15.28 9.79 -10.44
CA LYS A 80 14.72 11.14 -10.30
C LYS A 80 13.56 11.39 -11.28
N THR A 81 13.72 10.98 -12.54
CA THR A 81 12.69 11.09 -13.57
C THR A 81 11.44 10.29 -13.20
N ALA A 82 11.60 9.05 -12.73
CA ALA A 82 10.50 8.19 -12.32
C ALA A 82 9.67 8.82 -11.19
N PHE A 83 10.33 9.32 -10.15
CA PHE A 83 9.64 9.94 -9.02
C PHE A 83 9.06 11.32 -9.34
N SER A 84 9.72 12.10 -10.21
CA SER A 84 9.15 13.37 -10.69
C SER A 84 7.88 13.12 -11.50
N TYR A 85 7.89 12.13 -12.40
CA TYR A 85 6.70 11.70 -13.13
C TYR A 85 5.58 11.26 -12.18
N LEU A 86 5.86 10.35 -11.24
CA LEU A 86 4.86 9.84 -10.30
C LEU A 86 4.32 10.90 -9.33
N SER A 87 5.06 12.00 -9.12
CA SER A 87 4.58 13.11 -8.31
C SER A 87 3.54 13.98 -9.00
N GLU A 88 3.58 14.01 -10.34
CA GLU A 88 2.63 14.76 -11.16
C GLU A 88 1.49 13.86 -11.64
N GLU A 89 1.64 12.53 -11.56
CA GLU A 89 0.62 11.55 -11.93
C GLU A 89 -0.59 11.61 -10.97
N PRO A 90 -1.77 12.10 -11.41
CA PRO A 90 -2.90 12.37 -10.52
C PRO A 90 -3.46 11.12 -9.84
N THR A 91 -3.26 9.95 -10.46
CA THR A 91 -3.73 8.68 -9.90
C THR A 91 -2.79 8.11 -8.85
N CYS A 92 -1.53 8.56 -8.78
CA CYS A 92 -0.54 8.02 -7.84
C CYS A 92 -0.82 8.46 -6.41
N ARG A 93 -1.08 7.49 -5.52
CA ARG A 93 -1.33 7.74 -4.08
C ARG A 93 -0.29 7.12 -3.17
N SER A 94 0.34 6.03 -3.59
CA SER A 94 1.40 5.37 -2.83
C SER A 94 2.35 4.67 -3.77
N ILE A 95 3.63 4.66 -3.40
CA ILE A 95 4.70 4.04 -4.19
C ILE A 95 5.41 3.01 -3.31
N VAL A 96 5.63 1.82 -3.86
CA VAL A 96 6.56 0.83 -3.34
C VAL A 96 7.86 0.95 -4.13
N LEU A 97 9.00 1.09 -3.43
CA LEU A 97 10.30 0.89 -4.06
C LEU A 97 10.70 -0.58 -3.89
N SER A 98 10.98 -1.25 -5.00
CA SER A 98 11.44 -2.65 -5.01
C SER A 98 12.65 -2.83 -5.92
N ALA A 99 13.22 -4.03 -5.95
CA ALA A 99 14.39 -4.33 -6.76
C ALA A 99 14.26 -5.69 -7.48
N ASN A 100 14.62 -5.70 -8.76
CA ASN A 100 14.82 -6.91 -9.53
C ASN A 100 16.20 -7.51 -9.22
N GLY A 101 16.29 -8.85 -9.17
CA GLY A 101 17.52 -9.57 -8.83
C GLY A 101 17.66 -9.98 -7.36
N PRO A 102 18.84 -10.53 -6.99
CA PRO A 102 19.07 -11.22 -5.72
C PRO A 102 19.33 -10.29 -4.52
N VAL A 103 19.60 -9.01 -4.76
CA VAL A 103 19.84 -7.99 -3.74
C VAL A 103 19.09 -6.72 -4.09
N PHE A 104 18.81 -5.88 -3.10
CA PHE A 104 18.13 -4.60 -3.32
C PHE A 104 18.99 -3.66 -4.19
N CYS A 105 20.17 -3.28 -3.69
CA CYS A 105 21.22 -2.61 -4.45
C CYS A 105 22.60 -2.86 -3.81
N ALA A 106 23.66 -2.56 -4.55
CA ALA A 106 25.05 -2.65 -4.07
C ALA A 106 25.74 -1.27 -4.04
N GLY A 107 24.95 -0.20 -3.91
CA GLY A 107 25.42 1.19 -3.81
C GLY A 107 26.03 1.73 -5.11
N ILE A 108 26.92 2.73 -4.97
CA ILE A 108 27.56 3.39 -6.12
C ILE A 108 28.29 2.38 -7.02
N ASP A 109 28.15 2.58 -8.33
CA ASP A 109 28.98 1.90 -9.33
C ASP A 109 30.41 2.47 -9.26
N LEU A 110 31.28 1.77 -8.52
CA LEU A 110 32.64 2.23 -8.23
C LEU A 110 33.47 2.47 -9.50
N LYS A 111 33.23 1.71 -10.57
CA LYS A 111 33.99 1.90 -11.81
C LYS A 111 33.65 3.24 -12.43
N GLU A 112 32.37 3.60 -12.46
CA GLU A 112 31.92 4.88 -12.99
C GLU A 112 32.32 6.04 -12.07
N GLY A 113 32.09 5.90 -10.76
CA GLY A 113 32.43 6.92 -9.77
C GLY A 113 33.93 7.24 -9.72
N ILE A 114 34.80 6.22 -9.81
CA ILE A 114 36.26 6.41 -9.88
C ILE A 114 36.64 7.10 -11.19
N VAL A 115 36.04 6.72 -12.32
CA VAL A 115 36.34 7.35 -13.62
C VAL A 115 35.93 8.82 -13.64
N GLU A 116 34.75 9.18 -13.14
CA GLU A 116 34.30 10.57 -13.08
C GLU A 116 35.16 11.41 -12.13
N THR A 117 35.42 10.89 -10.93
CA THR A 117 36.25 11.58 -9.93
C THR A 117 37.68 11.74 -10.43
N SER A 118 38.25 10.69 -11.05
CA SER A 118 39.58 10.75 -11.65
C SER A 118 39.66 11.79 -12.75
N LYS A 119 38.66 11.90 -13.64
CA LYS A 119 38.63 12.94 -14.69
C LYS A 119 38.68 14.35 -14.10
N ILE A 120 38.00 14.60 -12.99
CA ILE A 120 38.02 15.91 -12.32
C ILE A 120 39.36 16.14 -11.61
N MET A 121 39.87 15.13 -10.89
CA MET A 121 41.11 15.24 -10.12
C MET A 121 42.36 15.35 -11.00
N SER A 122 42.39 14.64 -12.13
CA SER A 122 43.49 14.64 -13.08
C SER A 122 43.44 15.80 -14.08
N ASN A 123 42.45 16.70 -13.99
CA ASN A 123 42.39 17.87 -14.84
C ASN A 123 43.45 18.90 -14.40
N GLU A 124 44.53 19.02 -15.16
CA GLU A 124 45.64 19.94 -14.84
C GLU A 124 45.29 21.42 -15.05
N GLU A 125 44.22 21.72 -15.80
CA GLU A 125 43.75 23.09 -16.05
C GLU A 125 42.98 23.69 -14.86
N LEU A 126 42.61 22.87 -13.87
CA LEU A 126 41.84 23.28 -12.69
C LEU A 126 42.70 23.26 -11.43
N ASP A 127 42.69 24.35 -10.68
CA ASP A 127 43.25 24.36 -9.32
C ASP A 127 42.35 23.59 -8.32
N VAL A 128 42.87 23.38 -7.11
CA VAL A 128 42.23 22.61 -6.04
C VAL A 128 40.84 23.15 -5.67
N ALA A 129 40.64 24.47 -5.67
CA ALA A 129 39.36 25.07 -5.31
C ALA A 129 38.31 24.83 -6.40
N ARG A 130 38.68 24.95 -7.68
CA ARG A 130 37.80 24.64 -8.82
C ARG A 130 37.49 23.15 -8.91
N LYS A 131 38.46 22.27 -8.68
CA LYS A 131 38.24 20.82 -8.52
C LYS A 131 37.26 20.52 -7.38
N SER A 132 37.46 21.13 -6.22
CA SER A 132 36.59 20.97 -5.05
C SER A 132 35.17 21.47 -5.32
N ARG A 133 35.00 22.56 -6.07
CA ARG A 133 33.68 23.06 -6.50
C ARG A 133 32.98 22.05 -7.41
N SER A 134 33.67 21.52 -8.41
CA SER A 134 33.10 20.53 -9.34
C SER A 134 32.70 19.24 -8.63
N ILE A 135 33.54 18.74 -7.71
CA ILE A 135 33.22 17.59 -6.86
C ILE A 135 32.03 17.89 -5.96
N ARG A 136 31.98 19.08 -5.34
CA ARG A 136 30.83 19.51 -4.53
C ARG A 136 29.53 19.54 -5.33
N GLU A 137 29.53 20.05 -6.56
CA GLU A 137 28.33 20.05 -7.41
C GLU A 137 27.96 18.63 -7.88
N LEU A 138 28.94 17.73 -8.07
CA LEU A 138 28.68 16.31 -8.34
C LEU A 138 28.00 15.63 -7.14
N ILE A 139 28.58 15.77 -5.94
CA ILE A 139 27.99 15.26 -4.69
C ILE A 139 26.61 15.86 -4.47
N LYS A 140 26.44 17.17 -4.71
CA LYS A 140 25.15 17.84 -4.57
C LYS A 140 24.11 17.28 -5.55
N ARG A 141 24.48 17.00 -6.80
CA ARG A 141 23.56 16.36 -7.78
C ARG A 141 23.14 14.97 -7.34
N TYR A 142 24.07 14.19 -6.78
CA TYR A 142 23.73 12.92 -6.16
C TYR A 142 22.78 13.15 -4.98
N GLN A 143 23.15 13.98 -4.00
CA GLN A 143 22.32 14.36 -2.85
C GLN A 143 20.90 14.87 -3.24
N GLU A 144 20.77 15.67 -4.31
CA GLU A 144 19.49 16.16 -4.81
C GLU A 144 18.62 15.05 -5.41
N SER A 145 19.22 14.01 -5.98
CA SER A 145 18.51 12.79 -6.43
C SER A 145 18.02 11.96 -5.23
N PHE A 146 18.63 12.16 -4.07
CA PHE A 146 18.31 11.51 -2.80
C PHE A 146 17.37 12.31 -1.89
N SER A 147 17.24 13.64 -2.06
CA SER A 147 16.11 14.42 -1.51
C SER A 147 14.75 13.84 -1.93
N SER A 148 14.74 13.00 -2.97
CA SER A 148 13.60 12.23 -3.42
C SER A 148 13.50 10.80 -2.90
N LEU A 149 14.58 10.08 -2.59
CA LEU A 149 14.54 8.70 -2.06
C LEU A 149 15.90 8.30 -1.45
N GLU A 150 15.99 8.07 -0.13
CA GLU A 150 17.25 7.94 0.63
C GLU A 150 17.74 6.48 0.73
N GLU A 151 19.04 6.19 0.48
CA GLU A 151 19.92 5.08 0.98
C GLU A 151 21.11 4.71 0.04
N CYS A 152 22.34 4.59 0.58
CA CYS A 152 23.54 4.03 -0.10
C CYS A 152 24.10 2.86 0.74
N PRO A 153 24.20 1.63 0.19
CA PRO A 153 24.84 0.52 0.88
C PRO A 153 26.20 0.19 0.25
N LYS A 154 27.22 0.96 0.62
CA LYS A 154 28.61 0.49 0.77
C LYS A 154 29.25 1.30 1.89
N PRO A 155 30.05 0.70 2.78
CA PRO A 155 30.82 1.47 3.74
C PRO A 155 31.83 2.35 3.02
N GLU A 156 31.51 3.64 2.88
CA GLU A 156 32.40 4.60 2.22
C GLU A 156 33.75 4.68 2.97
N VAL A 157 33.74 4.41 4.28
CA VAL A 157 34.92 4.44 5.13
C VAL A 157 35.99 3.44 4.70
N ASP A 158 35.59 2.27 4.19
CA ASP A 158 36.51 1.22 3.71
C ASP A 158 37.23 1.61 2.42
N ILE A 159 36.73 2.62 1.71
CA ILE A 159 37.35 3.21 0.52
C ILE A 159 37.91 4.61 0.79
N GLY A 160 38.00 5.02 2.06
CA GLY A 160 38.60 6.29 2.49
C GLY A 160 37.71 7.52 2.34
N ILE A 161 36.38 7.35 2.26
CA ILE A 161 35.41 8.42 2.06
C ILE A 161 34.39 8.42 3.20
N ALA A 162 33.96 9.59 3.67
CA ALA A 162 32.84 9.65 4.62
C ALA A 162 31.51 9.56 3.87
N ALA A 163 30.54 8.83 4.42
CA ALA A 163 29.20 8.76 3.85
C ALA A 163 28.59 10.17 3.69
N ASP A 164 28.49 10.64 2.45
CA ASP A 164 28.14 12.03 2.14
C ASP A 164 26.75 12.17 1.53
N VAL A 165 26.03 11.06 1.33
CA VAL A 165 24.70 11.04 0.72
C VAL A 165 23.56 11.05 1.74
N GLY A 166 23.77 11.77 2.85
CA GLY A 166 22.70 12.16 3.77
C GLY A 166 22.42 11.23 4.95
N ILE A 167 23.00 10.02 5.00
CA ILE A 167 22.73 9.05 6.06
C ILE A 167 23.27 9.51 7.42
N LEU A 168 24.47 10.09 7.48
CA LEU A 168 25.07 10.57 8.74
C LEU A 168 24.23 11.67 9.42
N GLN A 169 23.56 12.49 8.62
CA GLN A 169 22.70 13.58 9.10
C GLN A 169 21.34 13.08 9.62
N ARG A 170 21.00 11.80 9.43
CA ARG A 170 19.65 11.26 9.67
C ARG A 170 19.60 10.04 10.55
N ILE A 171 20.60 9.16 10.46
CA ILE A 171 20.60 7.86 11.12
C ILE A 171 20.33 7.96 12.63
N HIS A 172 20.90 8.97 13.29
CA HIS A 172 20.67 9.25 14.72
C HIS A 172 19.20 9.56 15.06
N ARG A 173 18.43 10.13 14.12
CA ARG A 173 16.98 10.39 14.28
C ARG A 173 16.11 9.20 13.89
N ILE A 174 16.67 8.25 13.13
CA ILE A 174 15.97 7.04 12.69
C ILE A 174 16.04 5.98 13.80
N VAL A 175 17.26 5.66 14.27
CA VAL A 175 17.47 4.58 15.24
C VAL A 175 17.45 5.04 16.69
N GLY A 176 17.59 6.35 16.95
CA GLY A 176 17.67 6.90 18.31
C GLY A 176 18.90 6.46 19.12
N ASN A 177 19.84 5.73 18.52
CA ASN A 177 21.04 5.19 19.16
C ASN A 177 22.31 5.77 18.50
N ASP A 178 22.91 6.77 19.15
CA ASP A 178 24.11 7.45 18.65
C ASP A 178 25.34 6.54 18.67
N SER A 179 25.48 5.68 19.68
CA SER A 179 26.61 4.76 19.80
C SER A 179 26.67 3.78 18.63
N TRP A 180 25.55 3.12 18.35
CA TRP A 180 25.44 2.20 17.22
C TRP A 180 25.62 2.92 15.87
N SER A 181 25.03 4.11 15.73
CA SER A 181 25.20 4.93 14.52
C SER A 181 26.68 5.24 14.22
N ARG A 182 27.45 5.60 15.26
CA ARG A 182 28.90 5.84 15.14
C ARG A 182 29.67 4.58 14.86
N GLU A 183 29.35 3.47 15.52
CA GLU A 183 29.97 2.17 15.26
C GLU A 183 29.82 1.79 13.79
N MET A 184 28.60 1.85 13.25
CA MET A 184 28.34 1.56 11.84
C MET A 184 29.10 2.51 10.91
N ALA A 185 29.10 3.81 11.21
CA ALA A 185 29.78 4.82 10.39
C ALA A 185 31.32 4.68 10.39
N PHE A 186 31.91 4.26 11.52
CA PHE A 186 33.37 4.16 11.66
C PHE A 186 33.92 2.81 11.22
N THR A 187 33.15 1.73 11.41
CA THR A 187 33.61 0.37 11.10
C THR A 187 33.24 -0.09 9.70
N GLY A 188 32.20 0.50 9.12
CA GLY A 188 31.70 0.08 7.81
C GLY A 188 31.11 -1.34 7.77
N ARG A 189 30.93 -2.00 8.92
CA ARG A 189 30.46 -3.39 8.95
C ARG A 189 29.03 -3.52 8.46
N ASP A 190 28.66 -4.73 8.04
CA ASP A 190 27.26 -5.07 7.78
C ASP A 190 26.49 -5.25 9.09
N ALA A 191 25.20 -4.89 9.07
CA ALA A 191 24.24 -5.22 10.11
C ALA A 191 23.33 -6.37 9.64
N SER A 192 23.04 -7.32 10.54
CA SER A 192 22.04 -8.36 10.28
C SER A 192 20.62 -7.77 10.28
N ALA A 193 19.66 -8.46 9.65
CA ALA A 193 18.25 -8.04 9.68
C ALA A 193 17.73 -7.90 11.13
N ASP A 194 18.04 -8.87 11.99
CA ASP A 194 17.60 -8.87 13.39
C ASP A 194 18.21 -7.73 14.19
N GLU A 195 19.49 -7.41 13.93
CA GLU A 195 20.13 -6.24 14.51
C GLU A 195 19.48 -4.95 14.03
N ALA A 196 19.34 -4.78 12.71
CA ALA A 196 18.69 -3.60 12.14
C ALA A 196 17.26 -3.41 12.67
N MET A 197 16.52 -4.49 12.91
CA MET A 197 15.17 -4.45 13.49
C MET A 197 15.21 -3.95 14.93
N ARG A 198 16.07 -4.55 15.76
CA ARG A 198 16.20 -4.17 17.18
C ARG A 198 16.62 -2.71 17.34
N MET A 199 17.42 -2.21 16.40
CA MET A 199 17.87 -0.82 16.39
C MET A 199 16.84 0.14 15.78
N GLY A 200 15.72 -0.35 15.24
CA GLY A 200 14.70 0.48 14.59
C GLY A 200 15.09 1.01 13.22
N PHE A 201 16.14 0.45 12.60
CA PHE A 201 16.55 0.78 11.23
C PHE A 201 15.62 0.14 10.19
N ILE A 202 15.10 -1.07 10.48
CA ILE A 202 14.02 -1.70 9.71
C ILE A 202 12.77 -1.88 10.57
N SER A 203 11.60 -1.88 9.94
CA SER A 203 10.31 -1.97 10.65
C SER A 203 9.73 -3.39 10.70
N ARG A 204 10.03 -4.25 9.72
CA ARG A 204 9.49 -5.62 9.56
C ARG A 204 10.48 -6.53 8.85
N THR A 205 10.47 -7.81 9.20
CA THR A 205 11.22 -8.89 8.53
C THR A 205 10.23 -9.93 8.00
N PHE A 206 10.64 -10.62 6.94
CA PHE A 206 9.85 -11.65 6.26
C PHE A 206 10.79 -12.78 5.82
N ASP A 207 10.25 -14.00 5.77
CA ASP A 207 11.03 -15.19 5.43
C ASP A 207 11.39 -15.25 3.94
N THR A 208 10.52 -14.69 3.08
CA THR A 208 10.70 -14.70 1.62
C THR A 208 10.59 -13.31 1.00
N LYS A 209 11.18 -13.15 -0.19
CA LYS A 209 11.10 -11.92 -0.99
C LYS A 209 9.67 -11.63 -1.40
N GLU A 210 8.93 -12.67 -1.74
CA GLU A 210 7.55 -12.63 -2.18
C GLU A 210 6.63 -12.13 -1.06
N ASP A 211 6.82 -12.65 0.17
CA ASP A 211 6.05 -12.20 1.33
C ASP A 211 6.36 -10.74 1.68
N CYS A 212 7.63 -10.34 1.61
CA CYS A 212 8.01 -8.94 1.82
C CYS A 212 7.36 -8.02 0.78
N TYR A 213 7.36 -8.44 -0.49
CA TYR A 213 6.76 -7.67 -1.57
C TYR A 213 5.25 -7.52 -1.39
N GLU A 214 4.53 -8.61 -1.13
CA GLU A 214 3.08 -8.56 -0.92
C GLU A 214 2.71 -7.78 0.35
N ALA A 215 3.49 -7.88 1.42
CA ALA A 215 3.29 -7.08 2.61
C ALA A 215 3.47 -5.57 2.34
N ALA A 216 4.49 -5.19 1.55
CA ALA A 216 4.71 -3.81 1.14
C ALA A 216 3.59 -3.30 0.23
N MET A 217 3.17 -4.08 -0.77
CA MET A 217 2.05 -3.75 -1.66
C MET A 217 0.74 -3.63 -0.89
N SER A 218 0.46 -4.54 0.04
CA SER A 218 -0.71 -4.49 0.91
C SER A 218 -0.74 -3.21 1.76
N LEU A 219 0.41 -2.83 2.35
CA LEU A 219 0.53 -1.58 3.09
C LEU A 219 0.30 -0.36 2.19
N ALA A 220 0.88 -0.34 1.00
CA ALA A 220 0.70 0.73 0.02
C ALA A 220 -0.77 0.86 -0.41
N ARG A 221 -1.47 -0.25 -0.66
CA ARG A 221 -2.92 -0.30 -0.93
C ARG A 221 -3.72 0.26 0.25
N GLN A 222 -3.34 -0.09 1.48
CA GLN A 222 -3.99 0.44 2.68
C GLN A 222 -3.80 1.96 2.79
N ILE A 223 -2.62 2.50 2.50
CA ILE A 223 -2.36 3.95 2.49
C ILE A 223 -3.17 4.63 1.39
N ALA A 224 -3.15 4.08 0.16
CA ALA A 224 -3.89 4.61 -0.99
C ALA A 224 -5.42 4.62 -0.79
N SER A 225 -5.94 3.77 0.11
CA SER A 225 -7.37 3.73 0.49
C SER A 225 -7.81 4.90 1.38
N LYS A 226 -6.87 5.68 1.92
CA LYS A 226 -7.18 6.81 2.82
C LYS A 226 -7.41 8.09 2.02
N SER A 227 -7.98 9.10 2.69
CA SER A 227 -8.09 10.46 2.15
C SER A 227 -6.71 10.97 1.72
N PRO A 228 -6.54 11.37 0.44
CA PRO A 228 -5.29 11.97 -0.03
C PRO A 228 -4.91 13.23 0.76
N VAL A 229 -5.91 14.06 1.11
CA VAL A 229 -5.72 15.26 1.93
C VAL A 229 -5.16 14.92 3.30
N ALA A 230 -5.72 13.89 3.96
CA ALA A 230 -5.26 13.46 5.29
C ALA A 230 -3.84 12.86 5.24
N VAL A 231 -3.56 11.99 4.26
CA VAL A 231 -2.24 11.36 4.11
C VAL A 231 -1.16 12.41 3.81
N GLN A 232 -1.41 13.32 2.86
CA GLN A 232 -0.47 14.38 2.49
C GLN A 232 -0.28 15.37 3.63
N GLY A 233 -1.37 15.81 4.29
CA GLY A 233 -1.30 16.70 5.44
C GLY A 233 -0.47 16.12 6.59
N THR A 234 -0.74 14.85 6.94
CA THR A 234 0.02 14.13 7.97
C THR A 234 1.49 14.07 7.60
N LYS A 235 1.78 13.74 6.35
CA LYS A 235 3.16 13.65 5.87
C LYS A 235 3.89 14.99 5.95
N LEU A 236 3.29 16.05 5.41
CA LEU A 236 3.90 17.38 5.39
C LEU A 236 4.13 17.89 6.81
N ALA A 237 3.18 17.65 7.72
CA ALA A 237 3.32 17.99 9.12
C ALA A 237 4.49 17.24 9.79
N MET A 238 4.59 15.92 9.57
CA MET A 238 5.70 15.12 10.09
C MET A 238 7.04 15.61 9.54
N ASN A 239 7.12 15.91 8.25
CA ASN A 239 8.34 16.44 7.63
C ASN A 239 8.71 17.83 8.18
N TYR A 240 7.73 18.71 8.34
CA TYR A 240 7.94 20.04 8.93
C TYR A 240 8.45 19.92 10.37
N ALA A 241 7.85 19.03 11.17
CA ALA A 241 8.23 18.80 12.56
C ALA A 241 9.66 18.24 12.73
N ARG A 242 10.26 17.62 11.70
CA ARG A 242 11.65 17.14 11.78
C ARG A 242 12.68 18.26 11.98
N SER A 243 12.34 19.51 11.63
CA SER A 243 13.27 20.64 11.72
C SER A 243 12.73 21.84 12.48
N HIS A 244 11.60 21.71 13.17
CA HIS A 244 10.92 22.82 13.87
C HIS A 244 10.52 22.42 15.29
N GLY A 245 10.29 23.43 16.14
CA GLY A 245 9.79 23.22 17.50
C GLY A 245 8.34 22.71 17.51
N ILE A 246 7.90 22.23 18.68
CA ILE A 246 6.52 21.75 18.87
C ILE A 246 5.51 22.86 18.55
N GLU A 247 5.72 24.08 19.07
CA GLU A 247 4.78 25.20 18.86
C GLU A 247 4.65 25.57 17.38
N ASP A 248 5.77 25.74 16.67
CA ASP A 248 5.80 26.03 15.23
C ASP A 248 5.09 24.92 14.43
N SER A 249 5.36 23.66 14.77
CA SER A 249 4.74 22.51 14.12
C SER A 249 3.24 22.44 14.39
N SER A 250 2.82 22.77 15.61
CA SER A 250 1.42 22.85 16.02
C SER A 250 0.68 23.99 15.32
N GLU A 251 1.30 25.15 15.15
CA GLU A 251 0.72 26.26 14.38
C GLU A 251 0.63 25.93 12.88
N TRP A 252 1.65 25.27 12.33
CA TRP A 252 1.62 24.81 10.94
C TRP A 252 0.45 23.86 10.67
N ILE A 253 0.26 22.82 11.49
CA ILE A 253 -0.84 21.87 11.31
C ILE A 253 -2.22 22.48 11.60
N ARG A 254 -2.32 23.46 12.50
CA ARG A 254 -3.55 24.24 12.72
C ARG A 254 -4.02 24.91 11.44
N ASN A 255 -3.12 25.63 10.76
CA ASN A 255 -3.42 26.33 9.52
C ASN A 255 -3.79 25.38 8.36
N TRP A 256 -3.07 24.25 8.25
CA TRP A 256 -3.43 23.20 7.30
C TRP A 256 -4.84 22.66 7.56
N ASN A 257 -5.13 22.25 8.80
CA ASN A 257 -6.42 21.67 9.16
C ASN A 257 -7.57 22.67 8.97
N ALA A 258 -7.40 23.93 9.38
CA ALA A 258 -8.42 24.97 9.19
C ALA A 258 -8.86 25.10 7.73
N SER A 259 -7.90 24.99 6.80
CA SER A 259 -8.16 25.03 5.36
C SER A 259 -8.77 23.71 4.85
N MET A 260 -8.18 22.58 5.22
CA MET A 260 -8.53 21.26 4.67
C MET A 260 -9.83 20.68 5.21
N LEU A 261 -10.31 21.14 6.38
CA LEU A 261 -11.63 20.76 6.91
C LEU A 261 -12.79 21.19 5.98
N GLN A 262 -12.54 22.13 5.06
CA GLN A 262 -13.52 22.61 4.08
C GLN A 262 -13.65 21.68 2.85
N THR A 263 -12.80 20.66 2.72
CA THR A 263 -12.80 19.75 1.58
C THR A 263 -13.95 18.73 1.65
N MET A 264 -14.33 18.19 0.49
CA MET A 264 -15.34 17.14 0.40
C MET A 264 -14.89 15.82 1.03
N ASP A 265 -13.59 15.60 1.21
CA ASP A 265 -13.01 14.37 1.76
C ASP A 265 -13.67 13.98 3.09
N ILE A 266 -13.98 14.94 3.97
CA ILE A 266 -14.64 14.64 5.25
C ILE A 266 -16.04 14.12 5.00
N SER A 267 -16.83 14.83 4.20
CA SER A 267 -18.20 14.42 3.88
C SER A 267 -18.23 13.04 3.23
N GLU A 268 -17.35 12.78 2.27
CA GLU A 268 -17.27 11.50 1.56
C GLU A 268 -16.81 10.36 2.46
N ASN A 269 -15.76 10.57 3.28
CA ASN A 269 -15.29 9.54 4.21
C ASN A 269 -16.31 9.27 5.32
N VAL A 270 -17.00 10.30 5.83
CA VAL A 270 -18.08 10.15 6.81
C VAL A 270 -19.26 9.42 6.17
N LYS A 271 -19.72 9.82 4.97
CA LYS A 271 -20.77 9.11 4.23
C LYS A 271 -20.41 7.65 3.98
N ALA A 272 -19.17 7.38 3.56
CA ALA A 272 -18.69 6.01 3.33
C ALA A 272 -18.72 5.18 4.62
N LYS A 273 -18.25 5.75 5.75
CA LYS A 273 -18.30 5.09 7.06
C LYS A 273 -19.71 4.86 7.59
N LEU A 274 -20.62 5.79 7.34
CA LEU A 274 -22.00 5.72 7.82
C LEU A 274 -22.93 4.99 6.85
N LYS A 275 -22.45 4.59 5.66
CA LYS A 275 -23.27 4.06 4.56
C LYS A 275 -24.14 2.87 4.98
N PHE A 276 -23.60 2.00 5.82
CA PHE A 276 -24.26 0.78 6.28
C PHE A 276 -24.68 0.84 7.75
N LEU A 277 -24.45 1.96 8.43
CA LEU A 277 -24.75 2.09 9.85
C LEU A 277 -26.25 1.93 10.08
N GLY A 278 -26.61 0.93 10.89
CA GLY A 278 -28.00 0.60 11.21
C GLY A 278 -28.80 -0.04 10.09
N LYS A 279 -28.19 -0.28 8.91
CA LYS A 279 -28.85 -0.96 7.79
C LYS A 279 -28.95 -2.45 8.05
N THR A 280 -30.10 -3.04 7.75
CA THR A 280 -30.30 -4.49 7.89
C THR A 280 -30.05 -5.19 6.56
N ILE A 281 -29.12 -6.14 6.57
CA ILE A 281 -28.65 -6.82 5.37
C ILE A 281 -28.89 -8.32 5.52
N LEU A 282 -29.73 -8.87 4.64
CA LEU A 282 -29.98 -10.30 4.54
C LEU A 282 -29.01 -10.91 3.53
N ILE A 283 -28.24 -11.91 3.97
CA ILE A 283 -27.20 -12.54 3.16
C ILE A 283 -27.47 -14.04 3.09
N THR A 284 -27.72 -14.55 1.89
CA THR A 284 -27.88 -15.99 1.65
C THR A 284 -26.50 -16.66 1.50
N GLY A 285 -26.35 -17.86 2.04
CA GLY A 285 -25.08 -18.60 2.00
C GLY A 285 -23.97 -18.01 2.88
N ALA A 286 -24.32 -17.30 3.97
CA ALA A 286 -23.37 -16.54 4.80
C ALA A 286 -22.68 -17.34 5.93
N SER A 287 -22.85 -18.67 6.00
CA SER A 287 -22.22 -19.47 7.07
C SER A 287 -20.70 -19.62 6.92
N ARG A 288 -20.14 -19.41 5.72
CA ARG A 288 -18.70 -19.57 5.41
C ARG A 288 -18.32 -18.88 4.10
N GLY A 289 -17.02 -18.83 3.81
CA GLY A 289 -16.47 -18.37 2.53
C GLY A 289 -16.86 -16.92 2.23
N ILE A 290 -17.12 -16.63 0.95
CA ILE A 290 -17.40 -15.27 0.44
C ILE A 290 -18.55 -14.60 1.21
N GLY A 291 -19.66 -15.31 1.41
CA GLY A 291 -20.83 -14.76 2.12
C GLY A 291 -20.52 -14.34 3.56
N LYS A 292 -19.67 -15.11 4.25
CA LYS A 292 -19.23 -14.80 5.62
C LYS A 292 -18.28 -13.59 5.64
N GLU A 293 -17.36 -13.48 4.69
CA GLU A 293 -16.46 -12.32 4.61
C GLU A 293 -17.22 -11.02 4.28
N ILE A 294 -18.22 -11.11 3.39
CA ILE A 294 -19.15 -9.99 3.13
C ILE A 294 -19.88 -9.60 4.42
N ALA A 295 -20.43 -10.58 5.14
CA ALA A 295 -21.11 -10.37 6.42
C ALA A 295 -20.22 -9.69 7.46
N LEU A 296 -18.98 -10.17 7.64
CA LEU A 296 -18.00 -9.59 8.56
C LEU A 296 -17.64 -8.16 8.17
N LYS A 297 -17.43 -7.87 6.89
CA LYS A 297 -17.09 -6.52 6.44
C LYS A 297 -18.25 -5.54 6.68
N LEU A 298 -19.47 -5.92 6.32
CA LEU A 298 -20.65 -5.07 6.49
C LEU A 298 -20.99 -4.86 7.97
N ALA A 299 -20.79 -5.88 8.81
CA ALA A 299 -20.91 -5.75 10.25
C ALA A 299 -19.89 -4.73 10.83
N LYS A 300 -18.64 -4.74 10.36
CA LYS A 300 -17.63 -3.72 10.74
C LYS A 300 -18.06 -2.30 10.34
N ASP A 301 -18.87 -2.18 9.29
CA ASP A 301 -19.43 -0.90 8.82
C ASP A 301 -20.75 -0.54 9.51
N GLY A 302 -21.15 -1.27 10.56
CA GLY A 302 -22.28 -0.95 11.42
C GLY A 302 -23.63 -1.52 10.97
N ALA A 303 -23.66 -2.45 10.01
CA ALA A 303 -24.88 -3.11 9.57
C ALA A 303 -25.38 -4.16 10.58
N ASN A 304 -26.70 -4.36 10.63
CA ASN A 304 -27.31 -5.55 11.22
C ASN A 304 -27.27 -6.68 10.19
N ILE A 305 -26.72 -7.83 10.54
CA ILE A 305 -26.55 -8.93 9.58
C ILE A 305 -27.55 -10.05 9.87
N VAL A 306 -28.29 -10.46 8.85
CA VAL A 306 -29.11 -11.67 8.87
C VAL A 306 -28.38 -12.75 8.07
N ILE A 307 -27.94 -13.80 8.76
CA ILE A 307 -27.16 -14.90 8.18
C ILE A 307 -28.14 -16.01 7.80
N CYS A 308 -28.45 -16.15 6.51
CA CYS A 308 -29.32 -17.21 6.00
C CYS A 308 -28.48 -18.32 5.38
N ALA A 309 -28.39 -19.49 6.02
CA ALA A 309 -27.76 -20.66 5.41
C ALA A 309 -28.25 -21.98 6.02
N LYS A 310 -28.12 -23.07 5.27
CA LYS A 310 -28.57 -24.41 5.71
C LYS A 310 -27.74 -25.03 6.86
N THR A 311 -26.51 -24.59 7.05
CA THR A 311 -25.56 -25.26 7.96
C THR A 311 -25.72 -24.75 9.39
N ALA A 312 -26.50 -25.46 10.20
CA ALA A 312 -26.60 -25.23 11.65
C ALA A 312 -25.61 -26.06 12.48
N GLN A 313 -25.20 -27.23 11.98
CA GLN A 313 -24.27 -28.16 12.64
C GLN A 313 -22.98 -28.31 11.85
N GLU A 314 -21.86 -28.59 12.52
CA GLU A 314 -20.58 -28.78 11.85
C GLU A 314 -20.62 -29.95 10.86
N HIS A 315 -19.97 -29.74 9.71
CA HIS A 315 -19.90 -30.75 8.66
C HIS A 315 -18.48 -31.29 8.60
N ALA A 316 -18.33 -32.62 8.50
CA ALA A 316 -17.02 -33.31 8.54
C ALA A 316 -15.98 -32.85 7.50
N LYS A 317 -16.39 -32.12 6.46
CA LYS A 317 -15.52 -31.63 5.37
C LYS A 317 -15.51 -30.10 5.22
N LEU A 318 -16.44 -29.40 5.87
CA LEU A 318 -16.64 -27.96 5.67
C LEU A 318 -16.90 -27.30 7.03
N SER A 319 -15.92 -26.52 7.48
CA SER A 319 -16.00 -25.77 8.73
C SER A 319 -16.94 -24.57 8.62
N GLY A 320 -17.47 -24.14 9.76
CA GLY A 320 -18.35 -22.99 9.89
C GLY A 320 -19.84 -23.33 9.81
N THR A 321 -20.61 -22.73 10.72
CA THR A 321 -22.06 -22.79 10.80
C THR A 321 -22.63 -21.37 10.83
N ILE A 322 -23.95 -21.22 10.70
CA ILE A 322 -24.61 -19.92 10.92
C ILE A 322 -24.28 -19.34 12.30
N TYR A 323 -24.12 -20.19 13.32
CA TYR A 323 -23.83 -19.76 14.69
C TYR A 323 -22.38 -19.33 14.85
N SER A 324 -21.41 -20.07 14.30
CA SER A 324 -20.00 -19.67 14.38
C SER A 324 -19.77 -18.34 13.63
N ALA A 325 -20.42 -18.15 12.47
CA ALA A 325 -20.38 -16.89 11.74
C ALA A 325 -21.02 -15.75 12.55
N ALA A 326 -22.16 -15.98 13.19
CA ALA A 326 -22.80 -14.99 14.06
C ALA A 326 -21.91 -14.59 15.24
N GLU A 327 -21.24 -15.56 15.88
CA GLU A 327 -20.32 -15.28 16.99
C GLU A 327 -19.11 -14.47 16.55
N GLU A 328 -18.56 -14.71 15.36
CA GLU A 328 -17.48 -13.88 14.83
C GLU A 328 -17.93 -12.45 14.55
N ILE A 329 -19.15 -12.26 14.05
CA ILE A 329 -19.74 -10.93 13.87
C ILE A 329 -19.94 -10.23 15.22
N LYS A 330 -20.44 -10.93 16.24
CA LYS A 330 -20.61 -10.35 17.58
C LYS A 330 -19.27 -9.98 18.22
N LYS A 331 -18.22 -10.79 18.02
CA LYS A 331 -16.86 -10.51 18.54
C LYS A 331 -16.27 -9.20 18.02
N ILE A 332 -16.64 -8.78 16.81
CA ILE A 332 -16.22 -7.48 16.24
C ILE A 332 -17.20 -6.35 16.57
N GLY A 333 -18.16 -6.57 17.48
CA GLY A 333 -19.16 -5.59 17.92
C GLY A 333 -20.38 -5.46 16.99
N GLY A 334 -20.51 -6.33 15.99
CA GLY A 334 -21.64 -6.33 15.07
C GLY A 334 -22.89 -7.04 15.63
N LYS A 335 -24.04 -6.80 14.99
CA LYS A 335 -25.31 -7.48 15.30
C LYS A 335 -25.55 -8.57 14.27
N ALA A 336 -25.90 -9.77 14.72
CA ALA A 336 -26.13 -10.92 13.86
C ALA A 336 -27.36 -11.73 14.26
N LEU A 337 -28.20 -12.07 13.28
CA LEU A 337 -29.33 -12.99 13.41
C LEU A 337 -29.05 -14.24 12.55
N PRO A 338 -28.62 -15.36 13.15
CA PRO A 338 -28.43 -16.61 12.43
C PRO A 338 -29.76 -17.32 12.18
N LEU A 339 -30.08 -17.59 10.92
CA LEU A 339 -31.29 -18.29 10.49
C LEU A 339 -30.92 -19.51 9.63
N GLN A 340 -31.41 -20.67 10.03
CA GLN A 340 -31.27 -21.88 9.23
C GLN A 340 -32.25 -21.82 8.07
N VAL A 341 -31.73 -21.61 6.86
CA VAL A 341 -32.54 -21.42 5.66
C VAL A 341 -31.97 -22.23 4.51
N ASP A 342 -32.81 -23.06 3.90
CA ASP A 342 -32.62 -23.59 2.57
C ASP A 342 -33.39 -22.71 1.58
N VAL A 343 -32.66 -21.98 0.72
CA VAL A 343 -33.24 -21.05 -0.26
C VAL A 343 -34.13 -21.73 -1.31
N ARG A 344 -34.17 -23.07 -1.33
CA ARG A 344 -35.08 -23.84 -2.17
C ARG A 344 -36.48 -23.95 -1.55
N GLU A 345 -36.60 -23.75 -0.25
CA GLU A 345 -37.84 -23.91 0.51
C GLU A 345 -38.49 -22.54 0.77
N GLU A 346 -39.58 -22.25 0.06
CA GLU A 346 -40.30 -20.97 0.11
C GLU A 346 -40.75 -20.59 1.52
N ALA A 347 -41.32 -21.55 2.27
CA ALA A 347 -41.74 -21.30 3.65
C ALA A 347 -40.58 -20.88 4.56
N GLN A 348 -39.35 -21.39 4.34
CA GLN A 348 -38.19 -21.01 5.14
C GLN A 348 -37.66 -19.61 4.76
N VAL A 349 -37.73 -19.25 3.49
CA VAL A 349 -37.37 -17.90 3.02
C VAL A 349 -38.33 -16.87 3.62
N GLN A 350 -39.63 -17.14 3.55
CA GLN A 350 -40.67 -16.27 4.11
C GLN A 350 -40.51 -16.09 5.63
N ASP A 351 -40.35 -17.19 6.37
CA ASP A 351 -40.10 -17.16 7.82
C ASP A 351 -38.81 -16.39 8.16
N ALA A 352 -37.77 -16.50 7.34
CA ALA A 352 -36.52 -15.78 7.56
C ALA A 352 -36.67 -14.26 7.37
N VAL A 353 -37.43 -13.84 6.36
CA VAL A 353 -37.77 -12.43 6.13
C VAL A 353 -38.59 -11.89 7.31
N GLU A 354 -39.60 -12.62 7.76
CA GLU A 354 -40.43 -12.20 8.90
C GLU A 354 -39.62 -12.07 10.19
N LYS A 355 -38.71 -13.01 10.45
CA LYS A 355 -37.80 -12.95 11.61
C LYS A 355 -36.84 -11.76 11.51
N ALA A 356 -36.28 -11.50 10.33
CA ALA A 356 -35.42 -10.34 10.10
C ALA A 356 -36.15 -9.01 10.35
N VAL A 357 -37.38 -8.89 9.83
CA VAL A 357 -38.24 -7.71 10.04
C VAL A 357 -38.59 -7.56 11.52
N ARG A 358 -38.88 -8.66 12.23
CA ARG A 358 -39.19 -8.62 13.66
C ARG A 358 -38.00 -8.18 14.51
N GLU A 359 -36.81 -8.69 14.21
CA GLU A 359 -35.59 -8.43 15.00
C GLU A 359 -35.03 -7.02 14.74
N PHE A 360 -34.98 -6.61 13.48
CA PHE A 360 -34.27 -5.39 13.07
C PHE A 360 -35.16 -4.32 12.42
N GLY A 361 -36.47 -4.52 12.40
CA GLY A 361 -37.46 -3.54 11.91
C GLY A 361 -37.61 -3.46 10.39
N GLY A 362 -36.86 -4.26 9.63
CA GLY A 362 -36.90 -4.27 8.16
C GLY A 362 -35.67 -4.92 7.53
N ILE A 363 -35.65 -4.97 6.20
CA ILE A 363 -34.48 -5.37 5.40
C ILE A 363 -34.22 -4.24 4.41
N ASP A 364 -33.01 -3.67 4.43
CA ASP A 364 -32.60 -2.61 3.51
C ASP A 364 -31.88 -3.15 2.26
N ILE A 365 -31.13 -4.25 2.43
CA ILE A 365 -30.27 -4.81 1.37
C ILE A 365 -30.37 -6.33 1.39
N LEU A 366 -30.54 -6.91 0.21
CA LEU A 366 -30.42 -8.35 -0.03
C LEU A 366 -29.10 -8.64 -0.74
N VAL A 367 -28.35 -9.62 -0.24
CA VAL A 367 -27.16 -10.18 -0.89
C VAL A 367 -27.44 -11.63 -1.25
N ASN A 368 -27.76 -11.87 -2.53
CA ASN A 368 -27.97 -13.19 -3.10
C ASN A 368 -26.63 -13.88 -3.39
N ASN A 369 -26.05 -14.50 -2.36
CA ASN A 369 -24.75 -15.15 -2.43
C ASN A 369 -24.82 -16.69 -2.36
N ALA A 370 -25.94 -17.29 -1.94
CA ALA A 370 -26.08 -18.74 -1.93
C ALA A 370 -25.89 -19.32 -3.33
N SER A 371 -24.98 -20.30 -3.47
CA SER A 371 -24.71 -20.95 -4.74
C SER A 371 -24.32 -22.42 -4.57
N ALA A 372 -24.61 -23.23 -5.59
CA ALA A 372 -24.06 -24.55 -5.81
C ALA A 372 -23.34 -24.57 -7.17
N ILE A 373 -22.18 -25.20 -7.23
CA ILE A 373 -21.37 -25.29 -8.46
C ILE A 373 -20.93 -26.73 -8.71
N SER A 374 -20.94 -27.14 -9.98
CA SER A 374 -20.31 -28.35 -10.48
C SER A 374 -19.45 -27.99 -11.68
N LEU A 375 -18.16 -28.34 -11.63
CA LEU A 375 -17.20 -28.07 -12.71
C LEU A 375 -17.11 -29.22 -13.74
N THR A 376 -18.09 -30.12 -13.74
CA THR A 376 -18.19 -31.22 -14.70
C THR A 376 -18.54 -30.69 -16.09
N GLY A 377 -18.05 -31.36 -17.14
CA GLY A 377 -18.47 -31.07 -18.51
C GLY A 377 -19.98 -31.28 -18.70
N THR A 378 -20.56 -30.68 -19.74
CA THR A 378 -22.01 -30.76 -20.02
C THR A 378 -22.51 -32.20 -20.10
N LEU A 379 -21.76 -33.07 -20.78
CA LEU A 379 -22.12 -34.49 -20.94
C LEU A 379 -21.98 -35.30 -19.64
N ASP A 380 -21.12 -34.85 -18.70
CA ASP A 380 -20.82 -35.55 -17.45
C ASP A 380 -21.65 -35.03 -16.26
N THR A 381 -22.44 -33.98 -16.47
CA THR A 381 -23.23 -33.36 -15.40
C THR A 381 -24.54 -34.11 -15.22
N SER A 382 -24.62 -34.93 -14.16
CA SER A 382 -25.86 -35.64 -13.80
C SER A 382 -27.03 -34.68 -13.56
N MET A 383 -28.26 -35.10 -13.87
CA MET A 383 -29.48 -34.32 -13.62
C MET A 383 -29.61 -33.86 -12.16
N LYS A 384 -29.25 -34.71 -11.18
CA LYS A 384 -29.25 -34.33 -9.76
C LYS A 384 -28.41 -33.09 -9.46
N LYS A 385 -27.23 -32.96 -10.10
CA LYS A 385 -26.36 -31.78 -9.95
C LYS A 385 -26.90 -30.59 -10.71
N TYR A 386 -27.39 -30.81 -11.93
CA TYR A 386 -28.05 -29.78 -12.74
C TYR A 386 -29.22 -29.15 -11.98
N ASP A 387 -30.12 -29.98 -11.46
CA ASP A 387 -31.29 -29.55 -10.70
C ASP A 387 -30.88 -28.82 -9.43
N LEU A 388 -29.89 -29.33 -8.68
CA LEU A 388 -29.39 -28.65 -7.49
C LEU A 388 -28.86 -27.24 -7.82
N MET A 389 -28.07 -27.10 -8.88
CA MET A 389 -27.55 -25.80 -9.32
C MET A 389 -28.69 -24.87 -9.72
N HIS A 390 -29.70 -25.34 -10.46
CA HIS A 390 -30.83 -24.50 -10.88
C HIS A 390 -31.75 -24.13 -9.71
N GLN A 391 -32.01 -25.07 -8.80
CA GLN A 391 -32.82 -24.84 -7.61
C GLN A 391 -32.18 -23.80 -6.68
N VAL A 392 -30.85 -23.81 -6.54
CA VAL A 392 -30.15 -22.84 -5.68
C VAL A 392 -29.87 -21.53 -6.43
N ASN A 393 -29.15 -21.59 -7.55
CA ASN A 393 -28.60 -20.41 -8.22
C ASN A 393 -29.66 -19.60 -8.97
N ILE A 394 -30.69 -20.25 -9.52
CA ILE A 394 -31.74 -19.58 -10.30
C ILE A 394 -33.00 -19.42 -9.45
N ARG A 395 -33.63 -20.55 -9.09
CA ARG A 395 -34.90 -20.51 -8.36
C ARG A 395 -34.75 -19.85 -6.99
N GLY A 396 -33.73 -20.24 -6.22
CA GLY A 396 -33.46 -19.65 -4.90
C GLY A 396 -33.22 -18.14 -4.98
N THR A 397 -32.41 -17.68 -5.94
CA THR A 397 -32.16 -16.25 -6.17
C THR A 397 -33.41 -15.46 -6.56
N PHE A 398 -34.36 -16.08 -7.28
CA PHE A 398 -35.63 -15.43 -7.64
C PHE A 398 -36.63 -15.38 -6.48
N LEU A 399 -36.58 -16.40 -5.61
CA LEU A 399 -37.50 -16.56 -4.49
C LEU A 399 -37.19 -15.63 -3.31
N VAL A 400 -35.90 -15.40 -3.03
CA VAL A 400 -35.41 -14.52 -1.95
C VAL A 400 -35.38 -13.08 -2.43
#